data_AF-A0A952LPM8-F1
#
_entry.id   AF-A0A952LPM8-F1
#
_cell.length_a   1.000
_cell.length_b   1.000
_cell.length_c   1.000
_cell.angle_alpha   90.00
_cell.angle_beta   90.00
_cell.angle_gamma   90.00
#
_symmetry.space_group_name_H-M   'P 1'
#
loop_
_entity.id
_entity.type
_entity.pdbx_description
1 polymer ?
#
loop_
_entity_poly.entity_id
_entity_poly.type
_entity_poly.pdbx_seq_one_letter_code
_entity_poly.pdbx_strand_id
1 'polypeptide(L)'
;MEPNEAFDEIYNHTHRWNWEPDWEVLRKVYLAFPNSYSVLTPFAYSYLEELIRSTTSEYGRELFNADGTLKKYRKVGTKLIDLAIEENKDSKPEFVEILPEIKTYFSLSEPTDIGDNRHSVAHGFMHPRFWDQDSFEKLIFDIARLSKYAGF
;
A
#
# COMPACT_ATOMS: atom_id res chain seq x y z
N MET A 1 -10.51 -10.50 13.07
CA MET A 1 -9.17 -9.98 13.38
C MET A 1 -9.40 -8.68 14.10
N GLU A 2 -8.88 -8.55 15.30
CA GLU A 2 -8.96 -7.29 16.06
C GLU A 2 -7.86 -6.32 15.59
N PRO A 3 -8.03 -4.99 15.71
CA PRO A 3 -7.02 -4.01 15.28
C PRO A 3 -5.62 -4.28 15.85
N ASN A 4 -5.51 -4.69 17.11
CA ASN A 4 -4.22 -5.01 17.73
C ASN A 4 -3.54 -6.22 17.08
N GLU A 5 -4.29 -7.28 16.77
CA GLU A 5 -3.74 -8.46 16.09
C GLU A 5 -3.24 -8.10 14.69
N ALA A 6 -3.97 -7.21 14.00
CA ALA A 6 -3.57 -6.71 12.70
C ALA A 6 -2.28 -5.90 12.76
N PHE A 7 -2.14 -5.00 13.75
CA PHE A 7 -0.90 -4.25 13.95
C PHE A 7 0.27 -5.16 14.30
N ASP A 8 0.07 -6.19 15.12
CA ASP A 8 1.12 -7.16 15.44
C ASP A 8 1.57 -7.92 14.19
N GLU A 9 0.63 -8.35 13.34
CA GLU A 9 0.94 -9.01 12.07
C GLU A 9 1.76 -8.10 11.13
N ILE A 10 1.36 -6.84 10.98
CA ILE A 10 2.10 -5.86 10.18
C ILE A 10 3.51 -5.65 10.75
N TYR A 11 3.60 -5.43 12.06
CA TYR A 11 4.86 -5.19 12.76
C TYR A 11 5.85 -6.34 12.58
N ASN A 12 5.38 -7.59 12.67
CA ASN A 12 6.22 -8.78 12.54
C ASN A 12 6.82 -8.98 11.14
N HIS A 13 6.23 -8.36 10.12
CA HIS A 13 6.59 -8.54 8.72
C HIS A 13 7.13 -7.28 8.04
N THR A 14 7.11 -6.14 8.73
CA THR A 14 7.57 -4.87 8.17
C THR A 14 9.09 -4.73 8.19
N HIS A 15 9.64 -3.88 7.33
CA HIS A 15 11.08 -3.62 7.34
C HIS A 15 11.48 -2.85 8.61
N ARG A 16 12.28 -3.51 9.47
CA ARG A 16 12.70 -3.01 10.78
C ARG A 16 13.19 -1.56 10.81
N TRP A 17 13.97 -1.15 9.82
CA TRP A 17 14.59 0.18 9.84
C TRP A 17 13.78 1.26 9.15
N ASN A 18 12.88 0.87 8.24
CA ASN A 18 12.22 1.82 7.34
C ASN A 18 10.78 2.08 7.76
N TRP A 19 10.13 1.11 8.41
CA TRP A 19 8.68 1.13 8.62
C TRP A 19 8.26 0.73 10.03
N GLU A 20 9.03 -0.14 10.70
CA GLU A 20 8.70 -0.61 12.06
C GLU A 20 8.47 0.53 13.07
N PRO A 21 9.34 1.58 13.15
CA PRO A 21 9.13 2.68 14.09
C PRO A 21 7.85 3.48 13.78
N ASP A 22 7.52 3.65 12.51
CA ASP A 22 6.35 4.42 12.09
C ASP A 22 5.05 3.66 12.40
N TRP A 23 5.05 2.33 12.20
CA TRP A 23 3.93 1.47 12.60
C TRP A 23 3.72 1.47 14.11
N GLU A 24 4.80 1.51 14.90
CA GLU A 24 4.69 1.62 16.36
C GLU A 24 4.03 2.95 16.77
N VAL A 25 4.41 4.07 16.14
CA VAL A 25 3.81 5.38 16.39
C VAL A 25 2.35 5.39 15.97
N LEU A 26 2.02 4.91 14.77
CA LEU A 26 0.65 4.83 14.28
C LEU A 26 -0.23 4.04 15.25
N ARG A 27 0.22 2.86 15.70
CA ARG A 27 -0.50 2.03 16.67
C ARG A 27 -0.77 2.81 17.95
N LYS A 28 0.25 3.45 18.53
CA LYS A 28 0.11 4.24 19.76
C LYS A 28 -0.91 5.37 19.61
N VAL A 29 -0.85 6.11 18.50
CA VAL A 29 -1.77 7.22 18.22
C VAL A 29 -3.20 6.70 18.07
N TYR A 30 -3.41 5.66 17.28
CA TYR A 30 -4.73 5.11 17.03
C TYR A 30 -5.39 4.55 18.30
N LEU A 31 -4.64 3.80 19.11
CA LEU A 31 -5.16 3.24 20.37
C LEU A 31 -5.47 4.33 21.40
N ALA A 32 -4.69 5.41 21.44
CA ALA A 32 -4.95 6.55 22.33
C ALA A 32 -6.11 7.44 21.83
N PHE A 33 -6.25 7.57 20.51
CA PHE A 33 -7.21 8.44 19.85
C PHE A 33 -7.86 7.72 18.67
N PRO A 34 -8.90 6.89 18.89
CA PRO A 34 -9.52 6.13 17.79
C PRO A 34 -10.08 6.99 16.65
N ASN A 35 -10.45 8.24 16.92
CA ASN A 35 -10.87 9.23 15.92
C ASN A 35 -9.72 9.80 15.06
N SER A 36 -8.48 9.39 15.29
CA SER A 36 -7.32 9.76 14.48
C SER A 36 -7.25 9.04 13.12
N TYR A 37 -8.17 8.10 12.85
CA TYR A 37 -8.18 7.28 11.64
C TYR A 37 -7.90 8.08 10.37
N SER A 38 -8.55 9.23 10.18
CA SER A 38 -8.43 10.04 8.95
C SER A 38 -7.03 10.66 8.77
N VAL A 39 -6.32 10.92 9.86
CA VAL A 39 -4.94 11.43 9.85
C VAL A 39 -3.94 10.29 9.57
N LEU A 40 -4.28 9.06 9.96
CA LEU A 40 -3.43 7.89 9.83
C LEU A 40 -3.62 7.15 8.49
N THR A 41 -4.79 7.25 7.87
CA THR A 41 -5.11 6.63 6.57
C THR A 41 -4.10 6.95 5.45
N PRO A 42 -3.62 8.21 5.27
CA PRO A 42 -2.62 8.50 4.24
C PRO A 42 -1.31 7.71 4.40
N PHE A 43 -0.85 7.54 5.65
CA PHE A 43 0.32 6.72 5.94
C PHE A 43 0.05 5.25 5.59
N ALA A 44 -1.09 4.72 6.00
CA ALA A 44 -1.45 3.33 5.72
C ALA A 44 -1.50 3.04 4.21
N TYR A 45 -2.02 3.97 3.39
CA TYR A 45 -1.97 3.85 1.93
C TYR A 45 -0.55 3.89 1.36
N SER A 46 0.30 4.77 1.90
CA SER A 46 1.70 4.87 1.48
C SER A 46 2.44 3.57 1.76
N TYR A 47 2.22 2.98 2.93
CA TYR A 47 2.79 1.68 3.27
C TYR A 47 2.23 0.55 2.41
N LEU A 48 0.91 0.51 2.17
CA LEU A 48 0.31 -0.52 1.31
C LEU A 48 0.97 -0.54 -0.07
N GLU A 49 1.21 0.62 -0.66
CA GLU A 49 1.90 0.71 -1.95
C GLU A 49 3.34 0.18 -1.87
N GLU A 50 4.09 0.55 -0.84
CA GLU A 50 5.47 0.06 -0.68
C GLU A 50 5.51 -1.45 -0.39
N LEU A 51 4.57 -1.97 0.40
CA LEU A 51 4.42 -3.39 0.67
C LEU A 51 4.21 -4.17 -0.63
N ILE A 52 3.28 -3.74 -1.48
CA ILE A 52 3.08 -4.36 -2.80
C ILE A 52 4.34 -4.20 -3.66
N ARG A 53 4.98 -3.03 -3.65
CA ARG A 53 6.19 -2.78 -4.43
C ARG A 53 7.34 -3.69 -4.02
N SER A 54 7.48 -3.99 -2.73
CA SER A 54 8.51 -4.87 -2.19
C SER A 54 8.49 -6.27 -2.82
N THR A 55 7.33 -6.71 -3.33
CA THR A 55 7.18 -7.99 -4.01
C THR A 55 7.47 -7.93 -5.51
N THR A 56 7.99 -6.80 -6.01
CA THR A 56 8.23 -6.57 -7.44
C THR A 56 9.68 -6.23 -7.74
N SER A 57 10.04 -6.36 -9.00
CA SER A 57 11.33 -5.92 -9.55
C SER A 57 11.57 -4.41 -9.43
N GLU A 58 10.54 -3.60 -9.14
CA GLU A 58 10.64 -2.15 -8.96
C GLU A 58 10.96 -1.71 -7.51
N TYR A 59 11.22 -2.65 -6.60
CA TYR A 59 11.69 -2.37 -5.24
C TYR A 59 13.19 -2.03 -5.18
N GLY A 60 13.57 -1.04 -4.36
CA GLY A 60 14.97 -0.77 -3.97
C GLY A 60 15.98 -0.42 -5.08
N ARG A 61 15.56 -0.30 -6.35
CA ARG A 61 16.47 -0.08 -7.49
C ARG A 61 16.13 1.16 -8.28
N GLU A 62 17.16 1.87 -8.73
CA GLU A 62 17.03 2.82 -9.82
C GLU A 62 16.64 2.03 -11.08
N LEU A 63 15.52 2.41 -11.69
CA LEU A 63 15.03 1.77 -12.90
C LEU A 63 15.61 2.51 -14.09
N PHE A 64 16.01 1.75 -15.11
CA PHE A 64 16.52 2.31 -16.35
C PHE A 64 15.58 1.92 -17.50
N ASN A 65 15.39 2.84 -18.43
CA ASN A 65 14.76 2.57 -19.72
C ASN A 65 15.68 1.70 -20.58
N ALA A 66 15.15 1.13 -21.66
CA ALA A 66 15.92 0.28 -22.58
C ALA A 66 17.12 1.00 -23.23
N ASP A 67 17.08 2.34 -23.29
CA ASP A 67 18.15 3.19 -23.80
C ASP A 67 19.23 3.54 -22.75
N GLY A 68 19.12 3.01 -21.53
CA GLY A 68 20.06 3.26 -20.43
C GLY A 68 19.80 4.58 -19.67
N THR A 69 18.75 5.33 -19.99
CA THR A 69 18.35 6.52 -19.22
C THR A 69 17.59 6.12 -17.96
N LEU A 70 17.69 6.92 -16.88
CA LEU A 70 16.88 6.70 -15.69
C LEU A 70 15.38 6.78 -16.03
N LYS A 71 14.65 5.72 -15.69
CA LYS A 71 13.20 5.66 -15.82
C LYS A 71 12.60 6.69 -14.88
N LYS A 72 12.07 7.76 -15.47
CA LYS A 72 11.53 8.92 -14.73
C LYS A 72 10.37 8.56 -13.80
N TYR A 73 9.63 7.49 -14.09
CA TYR A 73 8.46 7.10 -13.31
C TYR A 73 8.34 5.59 -13.09
N ARG A 74 7.98 5.20 -11.85
CA ARG A 74 7.69 3.80 -11.47
C ARG A 74 6.21 3.50 -11.65
N LYS A 75 5.85 2.21 -11.80
CA LYS A 75 4.44 1.82 -11.79
C LYS A 75 3.86 2.09 -10.40
N VAL A 76 2.66 2.67 -10.34
CA VAL A 76 1.93 2.99 -9.11
C VAL A 76 0.47 2.53 -9.24
N GLY A 77 -0.24 2.43 -8.13
CA GLY A 77 -1.65 2.05 -8.08
C GLY A 77 -1.96 0.75 -8.82
N THR A 78 -2.96 0.79 -9.71
CA THR A 78 -3.41 -0.39 -10.47
C THR A 78 -2.29 -1.03 -11.30
N LYS A 79 -1.40 -0.22 -11.90
CA LYS A 79 -0.26 -0.73 -12.68
C LYS A 79 0.77 -1.45 -11.82
N LEU A 80 0.93 -1.03 -10.57
CA LEU A 80 1.80 -1.73 -9.62
C LEU A 80 1.20 -3.07 -9.22
N ILE A 81 -0.10 -3.10 -8.95
CA ILE A 81 -0.82 -4.35 -8.66
C ILE A 81 -0.71 -5.32 -9.82
N ASP A 82 -0.94 -4.86 -11.05
CA ASP A 82 -0.85 -5.71 -12.23
C ASP A 82 0.57 -6.29 -12.41
N LEU A 83 1.61 -5.50 -12.09
CA LEU A 83 3.00 -5.98 -12.06
C LEU A 83 3.22 -7.03 -10.96
N ALA A 84 2.74 -6.77 -9.74
CA ALA A 84 2.87 -7.70 -8.63
C ALA A 84 2.17 -9.03 -8.92
N ILE A 85 0.99 -8.99 -9.55
CA ILE A 85 0.29 -10.18 -10.05
C ILE A 85 1.16 -10.91 -11.07
N GLU A 86 1.66 -10.22 -12.09
CA GLU A 86 2.47 -10.82 -13.15
C GLU A 86 3.72 -11.54 -12.62
N GLU A 87 4.47 -10.89 -11.74
CA GLU A 87 5.76 -11.41 -11.24
C GLU A 87 5.61 -12.49 -10.14
N ASN A 88 4.44 -12.61 -9.52
CA ASN A 88 4.23 -13.54 -8.40
C ASN A 88 3.24 -14.69 -8.69
N LYS A 89 2.71 -14.80 -9.92
CA LYS A 89 1.76 -15.87 -10.33
C LYS A 89 2.20 -17.28 -9.94
N ASP A 90 3.47 -17.60 -10.18
CA ASP A 90 3.98 -18.96 -9.98
C ASP A 90 4.57 -19.16 -8.57
N SER A 91 5.04 -18.09 -7.93
CA SER A 91 5.78 -18.16 -6.66
C SER A 91 4.91 -17.95 -5.43
N LYS A 92 3.85 -17.12 -5.52
CA LYS A 92 2.97 -16.76 -4.40
C LYS A 92 1.50 -16.71 -4.88
N PRO A 93 0.88 -17.85 -5.23
CA PRO A 93 -0.48 -17.86 -5.76
C PRO A 93 -1.51 -17.26 -4.78
N GLU A 94 -1.37 -17.53 -3.48
CA GLU A 94 -2.25 -16.98 -2.44
C GLU A 94 -2.19 -15.44 -2.35
N PHE A 95 -1.02 -14.85 -2.56
CA PHE A 95 -0.87 -13.38 -2.63
C PHE A 95 -1.58 -12.81 -3.85
N VAL A 96 -1.43 -13.47 -5.01
CA VAL A 96 -2.05 -13.05 -6.27
C VAL A 96 -3.58 -13.11 -6.20
N GLU A 97 -4.16 -14.04 -5.44
CA GLU A 97 -5.61 -14.11 -5.22
C GLU A 97 -6.16 -12.94 -4.40
N ILE A 98 -5.37 -12.37 -3.48
CA ILE A 98 -5.77 -11.24 -2.62
C ILE A 98 -5.69 -9.90 -3.38
N LEU A 99 -4.68 -9.73 -4.25
CA LEU A 99 -4.41 -8.46 -4.94
C LEU A 99 -5.60 -7.83 -5.72
N PRO A 100 -6.50 -8.60 -6.37
CA PRO A 100 -7.72 -8.06 -6.97
C PRO A 100 -8.65 -7.35 -5.97
N GLU A 101 -8.77 -7.83 -4.74
CA GLU A 101 -9.57 -7.18 -3.68
C GLU A 101 -8.97 -5.81 -3.32
N ILE A 102 -7.64 -5.76 -3.27
CA ILE A 102 -6.84 -4.57 -2.92
C ILE A 102 -6.90 -3.52 -4.03
N LYS A 103 -7.13 -3.93 -5.28
CA LYS A 103 -7.27 -3.01 -6.42
C LYS A 103 -8.38 -1.98 -6.20
N THR A 104 -9.38 -2.29 -5.37
CA THR A 104 -10.46 -1.36 -5.00
C THR A 104 -9.98 -0.09 -4.30
N TYR A 105 -8.79 -0.12 -3.67
CA TYR A 105 -8.17 1.06 -3.07
C TYR A 105 -7.56 2.03 -4.09
N PHE A 106 -7.42 1.60 -5.35
CA PHE A 106 -6.78 2.35 -6.43
C PHE A 106 -7.75 2.52 -7.59
N SER A 107 -8.26 3.73 -7.78
CA SER A 107 -9.07 4.07 -8.96
C SER A 107 -8.26 4.90 -9.96
N LEU A 108 -8.60 4.75 -11.24
CA LEU A 108 -8.13 5.66 -12.28
C LEU A 108 -8.72 7.05 -12.03
N SER A 109 -7.91 8.09 -12.11
CA SER A 109 -8.41 9.46 -12.04
C SER A 109 -9.29 9.75 -13.26
N GLU A 110 -10.33 10.56 -13.06
CA GLU A 110 -11.18 11.00 -14.16
C GLU A 110 -10.47 12.07 -15.01
N PRO A 111 -10.90 12.29 -16.26
CA PRO A 111 -10.35 13.36 -17.11
C PRO A 111 -10.45 14.77 -16.51
N THR A 112 -11.33 14.96 -15.52
CA THR A 112 -11.53 16.20 -14.76
C THR A 112 -10.58 16.37 -13.58
N ASP A 113 -9.82 15.34 -13.20
CA ASP A 113 -8.83 15.37 -12.11
C ASP A 113 -7.49 15.95 -12.62
N ILE A 114 -7.54 17.16 -13.18
CA ILE A 114 -6.40 17.80 -13.86
C ILE A 114 -5.40 18.34 -12.80
N GLY A 115 -4.16 17.83 -12.83
CA GLY A 115 -3.03 18.25 -11.99
C GLY A 115 -1.79 17.42 -12.31
N ASP A 116 -0.61 17.74 -11.76
CA ASP A 116 0.61 16.91 -11.90
C ASP A 116 0.52 15.68 -10.97
N ASN A 117 -0.53 14.88 -11.18
CA ASN A 117 -0.78 13.65 -10.43
C ASN A 117 0.07 12.54 -11.04
N ARG A 118 1.01 12.00 -10.25
CA ARG A 118 1.84 10.86 -10.64
C ARG A 118 0.95 9.75 -11.22
N HIS A 119 0.95 9.63 -12.54
CA HIS A 119 0.19 8.64 -13.32
C HIS A 119 -1.33 8.69 -13.27
N SER A 120 -1.97 9.82 -12.93
CA SER A 120 -3.45 9.88 -12.96
C SER A 120 -4.08 8.82 -12.05
N VAL A 121 -3.46 8.58 -10.88
CA VAL A 121 -3.96 7.68 -9.84
C VAL A 121 -4.20 8.53 -8.59
N ALA A 122 -5.41 8.48 -8.05
CA ALA A 122 -5.70 9.01 -6.73
C ALA A 122 -5.23 8.01 -5.67
N HIS A 123 -4.09 8.25 -5.02
CA HIS A 123 -3.70 7.47 -3.85
C HIS A 123 -4.71 7.72 -2.74
N GLY A 124 -5.30 6.66 -2.18
CA GLY A 124 -6.42 6.80 -1.27
C GLY A 124 -7.63 7.44 -1.95
N PHE A 125 -8.11 6.83 -3.03
CA PHE A 125 -9.24 7.31 -3.85
C PHE A 125 -10.46 7.76 -3.04
N MET A 126 -10.68 7.13 -1.89
CA MET A 126 -11.70 7.58 -0.96
C MET A 126 -11.35 9.01 -0.50
N HIS A 127 -12.10 9.99 -1.00
CA HIS A 127 -11.92 11.39 -0.61
C HIS A 127 -11.92 11.49 0.93
N PRO A 128 -11.04 12.28 1.58
CA PRO A 128 -10.87 12.27 3.04
C PRO A 128 -12.16 12.43 3.86
N ARG A 129 -13.15 13.11 3.28
CA ARG A 129 -14.52 13.24 3.81
C ARG A 129 -15.24 11.91 4.06
N PHE A 130 -14.89 10.87 3.31
CA PHE A 130 -15.48 9.53 3.39
C PHE A 130 -14.62 8.54 4.16
N TRP A 131 -13.45 8.96 4.66
CA TRP A 131 -12.72 8.14 5.63
C TRP A 131 -13.51 8.11 6.93
N ASP A 132 -13.78 6.90 7.36
CA ASP A 132 -14.37 6.56 8.64
C ASP A 132 -13.49 5.50 9.32
N GLN A 133 -13.85 5.16 10.56
CA GLN A 133 -13.10 4.18 11.33
C GLN A 133 -13.11 2.81 10.66
N ASP A 134 -14.26 2.37 10.14
CA ASP A 134 -14.44 1.04 9.54
C ASP A 134 -13.58 0.86 8.28
N SER A 135 -13.54 1.88 7.41
CA SER A 135 -12.71 1.89 6.20
C SER A 135 -11.21 1.89 6.53
N PHE A 136 -10.80 2.60 7.59
CA PHE A 136 -9.43 2.56 8.07
C PHE A 136 -9.07 1.19 8.65
N GLU A 137 -9.89 0.62 9.52
CA GLU A 137 -9.63 -0.71 10.10
C GLU A 137 -9.60 -1.79 9.02
N LYS A 138 -10.51 -1.72 8.04
CA LYS A 138 -10.47 -2.61 6.86
C LYS A 138 -9.15 -2.51 6.11
N LEU A 139 -8.64 -1.29 5.90
CA LEU A 139 -7.34 -1.08 5.27
C LEU A 139 -6.22 -1.71 6.10
N ILE A 140 -6.23 -1.56 7.43
CA ILE A 140 -5.24 -2.20 8.31
C ILE A 140 -5.33 -3.73 8.23
N PHE A 141 -6.53 -4.31 8.23
CA PHE A 141 -6.72 -5.76 8.09
C PHE A 141 -6.21 -6.29 6.75
N ASP A 142 -6.46 -5.57 5.67
CA ASP A 142 -5.97 -5.93 4.34
C ASP A 142 -4.44 -5.83 4.25
N ILE A 143 -3.83 -4.79 4.85
CA ILE A 143 -2.37 -4.68 4.96
C ILE A 143 -1.81 -5.85 5.77
N ALA A 144 -2.43 -6.21 6.90
CA ALA A 144 -2.01 -7.35 7.71
C ALA A 144 -2.06 -8.66 6.92
N ARG A 145 -3.14 -8.90 6.15
CA ARG A 145 -3.26 -10.08 5.25
C ARG A 145 -2.12 -10.16 4.24
N LEU A 146 -1.72 -9.02 3.66
CA LEU A 146 -0.64 -8.96 2.66
C LEU A 146 0.76 -9.03 3.27
N SER A 147 0.93 -8.62 4.53
CA SER A 147 2.25 -8.42 5.15
C SER A 147 3.10 -9.70 5.17
N LYS A 148 2.47 -10.87 5.28
CA LYS A 148 3.14 -12.19 5.19
C LYS A 148 3.93 -12.41 3.89
N TYR A 149 3.58 -11.69 2.84
CA TYR A 149 4.18 -11.82 1.52
C TYR A 149 5.22 -10.73 1.21
N ALA A 150 5.49 -9.83 2.17
CA ALA A 150 6.45 -8.75 2.03
C ALA A 150 7.79 -9.25 1.47
N GLY A 151 8.39 -8.46 0.59
CA GLY A 151 9.69 -8.73 -0.04
C GLY A 151 10.81 -7.80 0.44
N PHE A 152 10.66 -7.27 1.67
CA PHE A 152 11.65 -6.42 2.33
C PHE A 152 12.95 -7.14 2.65
#